data_AF-A0A4Q0VIG3-F1
#
_entry.id   AF-A0A4Q0VIG3-F1
#
_cell.length_a   1.000
_cell.length_b   1.000
_cell.length_c   1.000
_cell.angle_alpha   90.00
_cell.angle_beta   90.00
_cell.angle_gamma   90.00
#
_symmetry.space_group_name_H-M   'P 1'
#
loop_
_entity.id
_entity.type
_entity.pdbx_description
1 polymer ?
#
loop_
_entity_poly.entity_id
_entity_poly.type
_entity_poly.pdbx_seq_one_letter_code
_entity_poly.pdbx_strand_id
1 'polypeptide(L)'
;MRFWVSPGGQLAILLLGWLVIHSVRRLMRHHWPQELVPWDLMTPLLILCSIILIPQGAGHLLPWVVIGWMLIGIGVALLQAVHNHELLYPRFWKTFWRLSDLYWLFGFAACFLLTIS
;
A
#
# COMPACT_ATOMS: atom_id res chain seq x y z
N MET A 1 -16.43 1.38 20.00
CA MET A 1 -15.47 2.18 19.18
C MET A 1 -14.02 1.68 19.27
N ARG A 2 -13.57 1.06 20.38
CA ARG A 2 -12.18 0.53 20.51
C ARG A 2 -11.83 -0.68 19.63
N PHE A 3 -12.82 -1.45 19.18
CA PHE A 3 -12.58 -2.68 18.39
C PHE A 3 -11.93 -2.41 17.03
N TRP A 4 -12.32 -1.32 16.35
CA TRP A 4 -11.76 -0.96 15.03
C TRP A 4 -10.30 -0.51 15.06
N VAL A 5 -9.81 -0.12 16.24
CA VAL A 5 -8.41 0.27 16.45
C VAL A 5 -7.57 -0.94 16.89
N SER A 6 -8.21 -2.04 17.30
CA SER A 6 -7.50 -3.27 17.68
C SER A 6 -6.86 -3.95 16.46
N PRO A 7 -5.78 -4.72 16.65
CA PRO A 7 -5.16 -5.50 15.57
C PRO A 7 -6.17 -6.39 14.82
N GLY A 8 -7.11 -7.01 15.54
CA GLY A 8 -8.19 -7.78 14.93
C GLY A 8 -9.14 -6.95 14.07
N GLY A 9 -9.43 -5.71 14.49
CA GLY A 9 -10.25 -4.76 13.72
C GLY A 9 -9.60 -4.35 12.39
N GLN A 10 -8.27 -4.25 12.36
CA GLN A 10 -7.54 -3.92 11.13
C GLN A 10 -7.57 -5.06 10.11
N LEU A 11 -7.42 -6.31 10.57
CA LEU A 11 -7.59 -7.47 9.69
C LEU A 11 -9.02 -7.52 9.13
N ALA A 12 -10.03 -7.18 9.94
CA ALA A 12 -11.41 -7.08 9.48
C ALA A 12 -11.59 -5.96 8.43
N ILE A 13 -10.94 -4.81 8.60
CA ILE A 13 -10.95 -3.71 7.60
C ILE A 13 -10.25 -4.14 6.31
N LEU A 14 -9.12 -4.85 6.39
CA LEU A 14 -8.42 -5.37 5.22
C LEU A 14 -9.27 -6.41 4.48
N LEU A 15 -9.91 -7.32 5.19
CA LEU A 15 -10.83 -8.32 4.63
C LEU A 15 -12.06 -7.67 3.99
N LEU A 16 -12.66 -6.68 4.68
CA LEU A 16 -13.79 -5.91 4.14
C LEU A 16 -13.37 -5.12 2.90
N GLY A 17 -12.23 -4.45 2.95
CA GLY A 17 -11.67 -3.71 1.82
C GLY A 17 -11.41 -4.63 0.62
N TRP A 18 -10.81 -5.79 0.85
CA TRP A 18 -10.61 -6.80 -0.19
C TRP A 18 -11.93 -7.30 -0.77
N LEU A 19 -12.93 -7.58 0.07
CA LEU A 19 -14.27 -7.98 -0.35
C LEU A 19 -14.96 -6.89 -1.18
N VAL A 20 -14.85 -5.62 -0.77
CA VAL A 20 -15.41 -4.48 -1.51
C VAL A 20 -14.71 -4.34 -2.85
N ILE A 21 -13.38 -4.35 -2.91
CA ILE A 21 -12.61 -4.26 -4.16
C ILE A 21 -13.00 -5.41 -5.10
N HIS A 22 -13.11 -6.62 -4.56
CA HIS A 22 -13.50 -7.80 -5.34
C HIS A 22 -14.95 -7.71 -5.83
N SER A 23 -15.86 -7.21 -4.99
CA SER A 23 -17.28 -7.04 -5.33
C SER A 23 -17.48 -5.95 -6.38
N VAL A 24 -16.82 -4.80 -6.23
CA VAL A 24 -16.85 -3.70 -7.19
C VAL A 24 -16.23 -4.14 -8.52
N ARG A 25 -15.11 -4.89 -8.51
CA ARG A 25 -14.54 -5.49 -9.73
C ARG A 25 -15.53 -6.45 -10.40
N ARG A 26 -16.23 -7.27 -9.62
CA ARG A 26 -17.23 -8.22 -10.13
C ARG A 26 -18.43 -7.49 -10.75
N LEU A 27 -18.84 -6.37 -10.15
CA LEU A 27 -19.96 -5.54 -10.60
C LEU A 27 -19.61 -4.70 -11.83
N MET A 28 -18.41 -4.11 -11.87
CA MET A 28 -17.91 -3.26 -12.95
C MET A 28 -17.07 -4.01 -13.98
N ARG A 29 -17.23 -5.35 -14.09
CA ARG A 29 -16.47 -6.21 -15.01
C ARG A 29 -16.47 -5.71 -16.47
N HIS A 30 -17.48 -4.93 -16.86
CA HIS A 30 -17.63 -4.39 -18.21
C HIS A 30 -16.92 -3.04 -18.43
N HIS A 31 -16.67 -2.24 -17.39
CA HIS A 31 -16.01 -0.93 -17.46
C HIS A 31 -14.65 -0.89 -16.76
N TRP A 32 -14.19 -2.03 -16.20
CA TRP A 32 -12.92 -2.06 -15.48
C TRP A 32 -11.74 -1.88 -16.43
N PRO A 33 -10.90 -0.84 -16.24
CA PRO A 33 -9.71 -0.67 -17.05
C PRO A 33 -8.76 -1.87 -16.82
N GLN A 34 -8.40 -2.56 -17.89
CA GLN A 34 -7.57 -3.77 -17.86
C GLN A 34 -6.16 -3.53 -17.28
N GLU A 35 -5.76 -2.26 -17.13
CA GLU A 35 -4.46 -1.88 -16.59
C GLU A 35 -4.41 -1.77 -15.06
N LEU A 36 -5.56 -1.68 -14.37
CA LEU A 36 -5.59 -1.54 -12.91
C LEU A 36 -5.61 -2.91 -12.25
N VAL A 37 -4.46 -3.29 -11.67
CA VAL A 37 -4.33 -4.54 -10.92
C VAL A 37 -5.09 -4.37 -9.58
N PRO A 38 -5.94 -5.33 -9.16
CA PRO A 38 -6.69 -5.21 -7.90
C PRO A 38 -5.80 -5.03 -6.67
N TRP A 39 -4.57 -5.54 -6.74
CA TRP A 39 -3.53 -5.37 -5.72
C TRP A 39 -3.06 -3.92 -5.59
N ASP A 40 -3.01 -3.16 -6.68
CA ASP A 40 -2.64 -1.74 -6.66
C ASP A 40 -3.61 -0.88 -5.83
N LEU A 41 -4.81 -1.40 -5.56
CA LEU A 41 -5.83 -0.75 -4.73
C LEU A 41 -5.73 -1.16 -3.24
N MET A 42 -4.90 -2.15 -2.91
CA MET A 42 -4.60 -2.54 -1.53
C MET A 42 -3.60 -1.57 -0.89
N THR A 43 -2.66 -1.01 -1.65
CA THR A 43 -1.68 -0.02 -1.18
C THR A 43 -2.30 1.14 -0.39
N PRO A 44 -3.31 1.88 -0.89
CA PRO A 44 -3.93 2.96 -0.12
C PRO A 44 -4.65 2.46 1.13
N LEU A 45 -5.20 1.24 1.09
CA LEU A 45 -5.85 0.62 2.25
C LEU A 45 -4.83 0.25 3.34
N LEU A 46 -3.67 -0.28 2.94
CA LEU A 46 -2.55 -0.60 3.82
C LEU A 46 -1.95 0.65 4.47
N ILE A 47 -1.81 1.73 3.71
CA ILE A 47 -1.39 3.04 4.23
C ILE A 47 -2.39 3.53 5.28
N LEU A 48 -3.69 3.51 4.96
CA LEU A 48 -4.74 3.95 5.88
C LEU A 48 -4.76 3.12 7.17
N CYS A 49 -4.65 1.81 7.07
CA CYS A 49 -4.58 0.92 8.24
C CYS A 49 -3.32 1.21 9.07
N SER A 50 -2.17 1.44 8.44
CA SER A 50 -0.93 1.79 9.14
C SER A 50 -1.06 3.10 9.92
N ILE A 51 -1.73 4.11 9.35
CA ILE A 51 -1.99 5.40 10.01
C ILE A 51 -2.90 5.23 11.23
N ILE A 52 -3.95 4.41 11.12
CA ILE A 52 -4.86 4.11 12.24
C ILE A 52 -4.12 3.41 13.40
N LEU A 53 -3.00 2.74 13.10
CA LEU A 53 -2.17 2.02 14.06
C LEU A 53 -1.14 2.90 14.79
N ILE A 54 -0.97 4.16 14.38
CA ILE A 54 -0.06 5.14 15.03
C ILE A 54 -0.28 5.23 16.55
N PRO A 55 -1.50 5.45 17.08
CA PRO A 55 -1.75 5.54 18.51
C PRO A 55 -1.55 4.22 19.27
N GLN A 56 -1.34 3.10 18.56
CA GLN A 56 -1.14 1.77 19.15
C GLN A 56 0.35 1.38 19.23
N GLY A 57 1.27 2.30 18.90
CA GLY A 57 2.73 2.06 18.99
C GLY A 57 3.44 2.05 17.63
N ALA A 58 2.70 1.97 16.51
CA ALA A 58 3.30 2.01 15.17
C ALA A 58 3.88 3.40 14.82
N GLY A 59 3.56 4.45 15.58
CA GLY A 59 4.02 5.82 15.33
C GLY A 59 5.53 6.00 15.30
N HIS A 60 6.30 5.12 15.95
CA HIS A 60 7.77 5.17 15.90
C HIS A 60 8.34 4.58 14.59
N LEU A 61 7.71 3.52 14.06
CA LEU A 61 8.19 2.84 12.85
C LEU A 61 7.69 3.52 11.57
N LEU A 62 6.47 4.06 11.58
CA LEU A 62 5.81 4.58 10.38
C LEU A 62 6.60 5.69 9.65
N PRO A 63 7.26 6.65 10.33
CA PRO A 63 8.13 7.62 9.66
C PRO A 63 9.28 6.97 8.89
N TRP A 64 9.89 5.92 9.45
CA TRP A 64 10.96 5.17 8.78
C TRP A 64 10.45 4.41 7.57
N VAL A 65 9.25 3.84 7.66
CA VAL A 65 8.58 3.20 6.52
C VAL A 65 8.31 4.23 5.41
N VAL A 66 7.83 5.43 5.76
CA VAL A 66 7.59 6.50 4.78
C VAL A 66 8.89 6.97 4.13
N ILE A 67 9.98 7.12 4.89
CA ILE A 67 11.30 7.48 4.34
C ILE A 67 11.80 6.40 3.38
N GLY A 68 11.70 5.12 3.75
CA GLY A 68 12.08 4.02 2.87
C GLY A 68 11.23 3.98 1.60
N TRP A 69 9.94 4.29 1.70
CA TRP A 69 9.05 4.41 0.55
C TRP A 69 9.46 5.55 -0.39
N MET A 70 9.84 6.71 0.15
CA MET A 70 10.38 7.83 -0.64
C MET A 70 11.68 7.43 -1.36
N LEU A 71 12.58 6.70 -0.68
CA LEU A 71 13.82 6.20 -1.29
C LEU A 71 13.55 5.24 -2.45
N ILE A 72 12.53 4.39 -2.36
CA ILE A 72 12.09 3.54 -3.47
C ILE A 72 11.64 4.40 -4.65
N GLY A 73 10.86 5.47 -4.40
CA GLY A 73 10.45 6.40 -5.44
C GLY A 73 11.62 7.06 -6.17
N ILE A 74 12.59 7.55 -5.40
CA ILE A 74 13.83 8.13 -5.93
C ILE A 74 14.63 7.09 -6.72
N GLY A 75 14.80 5.88 -6.18
CA GLY A 75 15.55 4.80 -6.82
C GLY A 75 14.93 4.39 -8.16
N VAL A 76 13.61 4.24 -8.24
CA VAL A 76 12.90 3.93 -9.48
C VAL A 76 13.04 5.07 -10.50
N ALA A 77 12.97 6.32 -10.04
CA ALA A 77 13.14 7.48 -10.91
C ALA A 77 14.55 7.53 -11.51
N LEU A 78 15.58 7.33 -10.68
CA LEU A 78 16.98 7.28 -11.12
C LEU A 78 17.25 6.12 -12.07
N LEU A 79 16.77 4.91 -11.75
CA LEU A 79 16.94 3.75 -12.62
C LEU A 79 16.32 3.98 -14.00
N GLN A 80 15.15 4.64 -14.06
CA GLN A 80 14.52 4.97 -15.34
C GLN A 80 15.24 6.07 -16.10
N ALA A 81 15.73 7.10 -15.40
CA ALA A 81 16.55 8.15 -16.00
C ALA A 81 17.85 7.59 -16.60
N VAL A 82 18.49 6.64 -15.91
CA VAL A 82 19.73 6.00 -16.39
C VAL A 82 19.46 5.03 -17.55
N HIS A 83 18.40 4.22 -17.48
CA HIS A 83 18.18 3.16 -18.46
C HIS A 83 17.49 3.64 -19.75
N ASN A 84 16.54 4.58 -19.64
CA ASN A 84 15.77 5.03 -20.80
C ASN A 84 16.18 6.43 -21.28
N HIS A 85 17.09 7.13 -20.58
CA HIS A 85 17.45 8.54 -20.79
C HIS A 85 16.30 9.56 -20.73
N GLU A 86 15.06 9.09 -20.58
CA GLU A 86 13.84 9.86 -20.47
C GLU A 86 12.96 9.30 -19.34
N LEU A 87 12.28 10.19 -18.62
CA LEU A 87 11.31 9.80 -17.61
C LEU A 87 9.97 9.49 -18.27
N LEU A 88 9.80 8.23 -18.71
CA LEU A 88 8.52 7.75 -19.22
C LEU A 88 7.53 7.57 -18.07
N TYR A 89 6.70 8.60 -17.83
CA TYR A 89 5.72 8.64 -16.74
C TYR A 89 4.86 7.37 -16.59
N PRO A 90 4.32 6.74 -17.66
CA PRO A 90 3.50 5.53 -17.52
C PRO A 90 4.29 4.33 -16.98
N ARG A 91 5.58 4.22 -17.37
CA ARG A 91 6.47 3.13 -16.96
C ARG A 91 7.01 3.36 -15.55
N PHE A 92 7.31 4.61 -15.20
CA PHE A 92 7.61 5.05 -13.84
C PHE A 92 6.47 4.68 -12.90
N TRP A 93 5.27 5.15 -13.22
CA TRP A 93 4.08 4.94 -12.40
C TRP A 93 3.82 3.45 -12.15
N LYS A 94 3.74 2.63 -13.21
CA LYS A 94 3.49 1.18 -13.08
C LYS A 94 4.56 0.47 -12.23
N THR A 95 5.82 0.85 -12.38
CA THR A 95 6.94 0.20 -11.67
C THR A 95 6.98 0.63 -10.21
N PHE A 96 6.94 1.94 -9.96
CA PHE A 96 6.90 2.51 -8.62
C PHE A 96 5.72 1.97 -7.83
N TRP A 97 4.54 1.93 -8.44
CA TRP A 97 3.32 1.51 -7.75
C TRP A 97 3.33 0.02 -7.36
N ARG A 98 3.84 -0.86 -8.21
CA ARG A 98 4.04 -2.29 -7.88
C ARG A 98 5.05 -2.52 -6.76
N LEU A 99 6.18 -1.79 -6.79
CA LEU A 99 7.17 -1.85 -5.72
C LEU A 99 6.60 -1.28 -4.41
N SER A 100 5.79 -0.23 -4.50
CA SER A 100 5.12 0.39 -3.36
C SER A 100 4.13 -0.56 -2.69
N ASP A 101 3.34 -1.31 -3.47
CA ASP A 101 2.42 -2.32 -2.96
C ASP A 101 3.15 -3.37 -2.10
N LEU A 102 4.20 -3.99 -2.66
CA LEU A 102 5.02 -4.96 -1.94
C LEU A 102 5.65 -4.34 -0.69
N TYR A 103 6.21 -3.14 -0.80
CA TYR A 103 6.84 -2.46 0.32
C TYR A 103 5.86 -2.16 1.45
N TRP A 104 4.67 -1.65 1.13
CA TRP A 104 3.63 -1.35 2.13
C TRP A 104 3.03 -2.60 2.74
N LEU A 105 3.00 -3.73 2.03
CA LEU A 105 2.60 -5.01 2.60
C LEU A 105 3.57 -5.43 3.72
N PHE A 106 4.88 -5.34 3.46
CA PHE A 106 5.90 -5.61 4.48
C PHE A 106 5.89 -4.57 5.60
N GLY A 107 5.75 -3.29 5.26
CA GLY A 107 5.69 -2.19 6.23
C GLY A 107 4.49 -2.30 7.18
N PHE A 108 3.32 -2.61 6.64
CA PHE A 108 2.12 -2.88 7.43
C PHE A 108 2.33 -4.12 8.31
N ALA A 109 2.86 -5.22 7.77
CA ALA A 109 3.13 -6.43 8.56
C ALA A 109 4.08 -6.16 9.74
N ALA A 110 5.12 -5.34 9.53
CA ALA A 110 6.04 -4.93 10.59
C ALA A 110 5.35 -4.05 11.65
N CYS A 111 4.58 -3.04 11.22
CA CYS A 111 3.78 -2.21 12.13
C CYS A 111 2.80 -3.06 12.94
N PHE A 112 2.14 -4.02 12.30
CA PHE A 112 1.17 -4.92 12.90
C PHE A 112 1.81 -5.84 13.96
N LEU A 113 2.96 -6.45 13.63
CA LEU A 113 3.72 -7.27 14.56
C LEU A 113 4.15 -6.48 15.80
N LEU A 114 4.67 -5.25 15.62
CA LEU A 114 5.06 -4.38 16.72
C LEU A 114 3.90 -3.99 17.63
N THR A 115 2.68 -3.89 17.10
CA THR A 115 1.51 -3.57 17.92
C THR A 115 0.91 -4.75 18.65
N ILE A 116 1.25 -5.99 18.27
CA ILE A 116 0.81 -7.21 18.95
C ILE A 116 1.83 -7.69 19.98
N SER A 117 3.12 -7.41 19.76
CA SER A 117 4.21 -7.70 20.72
C SER A 117 4.17 -6.78 21.92
#